data_AF-A0A2R9SZ01-F1
#
_entry.id   AF-A0A2R9SZ01-F1
#
_cell.length_a   1.000
_cell.length_b   1.000
_cell.length_c   1.000
_cell.angle_alpha   90.00
_cell.angle_beta   90.00
_cell.angle_gamma   90.00
#
_symmetry.space_group_name_H-M   'P 1'
#
loop_
_entity.id
_entity.type
_entity.pdbx_description
1 polymer ?
#
loop_
_entity_poly.entity_id
_entity_poly.type
_entity_poly.pdbx_seq_one_letter_code
_entity_poly.pdbx_strand_id
1 'polypeptide(L)'
;MLKNTSLFHQETEGKLAGCWVLKQLGGDKADDPDSEHSMDKVLVRSNGILTYTAKDIAYHLWKYGLLSNDFVYTKFDRRCLDHEHSG
;
A
#
# COMPACT_ATOMS: atom_id res chain seq x y z
N MET A 1 -5.98 -8.37 -9.38
CA MET A 1 -6.81 -8.35 -8.15
C MET A 1 -7.19 -6.94 -7.72
N LEU A 2 -6.28 -6.06 -7.28
CA LEU A 2 -6.66 -4.66 -6.96
C LEU A 2 -7.13 -3.87 -8.18
N LYS A 3 -6.46 -4.00 -9.34
CA LYS A 3 -6.87 -3.32 -10.58
C LYS A 3 -8.25 -3.71 -11.11
N ASN A 4 -8.88 -4.74 -10.54
CA ASN A 4 -10.20 -5.21 -10.96
C ASN A 4 -11.31 -4.64 -10.06
N THR A 5 -10.98 -3.92 -8.98
CA THR A 5 -11.97 -3.23 -8.15
C THR A 5 -12.18 -1.82 -8.69
N SER A 6 -13.43 -1.39 -8.82
CA SER A 6 -13.80 -0.02 -9.23
C SER A 6 -13.32 1.07 -8.26
N LEU A 7 -12.85 0.66 -7.09
CA LEU A 7 -12.32 1.52 -6.04
C LEU A 7 -10.86 1.90 -6.25
N PHE A 8 -10.12 1.15 -7.06
CA PHE A 8 -8.70 1.39 -7.29
C PHE A 8 -8.48 1.88 -8.71
N HIS A 9 -8.25 3.18 -8.86
CA HIS A 9 -8.04 3.81 -10.17
C HIS A 9 -6.89 4.82 -10.11
N GLN A 10 -6.39 5.18 -11.28
CA GLN A 10 -5.39 6.21 -11.43
C GLN A 10 -6.08 7.55 -11.65
N GLU A 11 -5.71 8.55 -10.86
CA GLU A 11 -6.18 9.92 -11.07
C GLU A 11 -5.47 10.53 -12.27
N THR A 12 -6.24 11.09 -13.20
CA THR A 12 -5.70 11.72 -14.43
C THR A 12 -5.59 13.23 -14.32
N GLU A 13 -6.29 13.84 -13.36
CA GLU A 13 -6.44 15.30 -13.25
C GLU A 13 -6.34 15.76 -11.79
N GLY A 14 -6.14 17.07 -11.59
CA GLY A 14 -6.05 17.67 -10.25
C GLY A 14 -4.73 17.42 -9.52
N LYS A 15 -4.74 17.65 -8.19
CA LYS A 15 -3.52 17.59 -7.34
C LYS A 15 -2.90 16.20 -7.25
N LEU A 16 -3.67 15.16 -7.52
CA LEU A 16 -3.25 13.76 -7.43
C LEU A 16 -2.99 13.13 -8.81
N ALA A 17 -2.95 13.92 -9.89
CA ALA A 17 -2.72 13.44 -11.24
C ALA A 17 -1.48 12.52 -11.32
N GLY A 18 -1.65 11.36 -11.93
CA GLY A 18 -0.65 10.31 -12.06
C GLY A 18 -0.56 9.35 -10.85
N CYS A 19 -1.20 9.65 -9.72
CA CYS A 19 -1.22 8.77 -8.55
C CYS A 19 -2.29 7.68 -8.69
N TRP A 20 -2.04 6.51 -8.11
CA TRP A 20 -3.05 5.48 -7.91
C TRP A 20 -3.68 5.65 -6.53
N VAL A 21 -5.00 5.80 -6.51
CA VAL A 21 -5.77 6.04 -5.30
C VAL A 21 -6.75 4.91 -5.05
N LEU A 22 -7.09 4.73 -3.78
CA LEU A 22 -8.16 3.85 -3.34
C LEU A 22 -9.31 4.71 -2.81
N LYS A 23 -10.44 4.67 -3.51
CA LYS A 23 -11.71 5.26 -3.08
C LYS A 23 -12.29 4.45 -1.92
N GLN A 24 -12.74 5.14 -0.88
CA GLN A 24 -13.35 4.50 0.28
C GLN A 24 -14.86 4.29 0.01
N LEU A 25 -15.31 3.03 -0.07
CA LEU A 25 -16.72 2.70 -0.21
C LEU A 25 -17.37 2.73 1.18
N GLY A 26 -18.04 3.83 1.53
CA GLY A 26 -18.86 3.89 2.73
C GLY A 26 -18.47 4.99 3.70
N GLY A 27 -19.21 6.08 3.59
CA GLY A 27 -19.41 7.09 4.61
C GLY A 27 -20.36 8.11 4.02
N ASP A 28 -21.63 8.09 4.41
CA ASP A 28 -22.66 9.09 4.10
C ASP A 28 -22.34 10.47 4.72
N LYS A 29 -21.10 10.92 4.55
CA LYS A 29 -20.55 12.20 5.01
C LYS A 29 -19.61 12.71 3.91
N ALA A 30 -20.19 12.87 2.72
CA ALA A 30 -19.51 13.44 1.56
C ALA A 30 -19.34 14.98 1.63
N ASP A 31 -19.79 15.62 2.72
CA ASP A 31 -19.86 17.08 2.84
C ASP A 31 -18.83 17.71 3.80
N ASP A 32 -17.88 16.94 4.35
CA ASP A 32 -16.78 17.51 5.12
C ASP A 32 -15.43 17.26 4.42
N PRO A 33 -14.90 18.26 3.68
CA PRO A 33 -13.61 18.18 3.02
C PRO A 33 -12.42 18.15 4.00
N ASP A 34 -12.66 18.36 5.30
CA ASP A 34 -11.64 18.37 6.35
C ASP A 34 -11.65 17.09 7.21
N SER A 35 -12.56 16.16 6.93
CA SER A 35 -12.54 14.86 7.58
C SER A 35 -11.43 13.99 6.96
N GLU A 36 -10.35 13.73 7.70
CA GLU A 36 -9.30 12.77 7.30
C GLU A 36 -9.87 11.39 6.90
N HIS A 37 -11.11 11.08 7.29
CA HIS A 37 -11.82 9.85 6.95
C HIS A 37 -12.53 9.87 5.59
N SER A 38 -12.69 11.02 4.93
CA SER A 38 -13.34 11.16 3.61
C SER A 38 -12.34 11.26 2.44
N MET A 39 -11.04 11.33 2.72
CA MET A 39 -10.01 11.51 1.68
C MET A 39 -9.65 10.20 0.98
N ASP A 40 -9.58 10.25 -0.35
CA ASP A 40 -9.05 9.17 -1.19
C ASP A 40 -7.61 8.83 -0.79
N LYS A 41 -7.33 7.55 -0.57
CA LYS A 41 -6.03 7.10 -0.08
C LYS A 41 -5.07 6.84 -1.24
N VAL A 42 -3.99 7.61 -1.32
CA VAL A 42 -2.92 7.39 -2.29
C VAL A 42 -2.12 6.13 -1.94
N LEU A 43 -2.08 5.17 -2.86
CA LEU A 43 -1.30 3.94 -2.74
C LEU A 43 0.01 4.02 -3.51
N VAL A 44 -0.02 4.60 -4.71
CA VAL A 44 1.17 4.81 -5.55
C VAL A 44 1.22 6.27 -5.95
N ARG A 45 2.34 6.93 -5.70
CA ARG A 45 2.57 8.31 -6.16
C ARG A 45 2.86 8.35 -7.66
N SER A 46 2.72 9.53 -8.26
CA SER A 46 3.03 9.77 -9.68
C SER A 46 4.48 9.43 -10.07
N ASN A 47 5.40 9.46 -9.12
CA ASN A 47 6.81 9.05 -9.30
C ASN A 47 7.06 7.54 -9.07
N GLY A 48 6.01 6.73 -8.92
CA GLY A 48 6.11 5.28 -8.71
C GLY A 48 6.42 4.84 -7.28
N ILE A 49 6.55 5.77 -6.32
CA ILE A 49 6.81 5.42 -4.93
C ILE A 49 5.54 4.87 -4.27
N LEU A 50 5.69 3.69 -3.66
CA LEU A 50 4.65 3.03 -2.86
C LEU A 50 4.54 3.69 -1.47
N THR A 51 3.31 3.99 -1.05
CA THR A 51 3.05 4.43 0.33
C THR A 51 3.11 3.25 1.30
N TYR A 52 3.26 3.55 2.60
CA TYR A 52 3.23 2.51 3.64
C TYR A 52 1.92 1.73 3.61
N THR A 53 0.78 2.43 3.44
CA THR A 53 -0.53 1.81 3.29
C THR A 53 -0.59 0.82 2.13
N ALA A 54 0.02 1.14 0.98
CA ALA A 54 0.07 0.21 -0.15
C ALA A 54 0.86 -1.06 0.17
N LYS A 55 1.97 -0.93 0.91
CA LYS A 55 2.79 -2.07 1.35
C LYS A 55 2.02 -2.94 2.36
N ASP A 56 1.31 -2.33 3.30
CA ASP A 56 0.54 -3.05 4.31
C ASP A 56 -0.63 -3.82 3.70
N ILE A 57 -1.34 -3.22 2.73
CA ILE A 57 -2.40 -3.89 1.96
C ILE A 57 -1.80 -5.09 1.21
N ALA A 58 -0.68 -4.90 0.51
CA ALA A 58 -0.02 -5.99 -0.21
C ALA A 58 0.41 -7.12 0.74
N TYR A 59 0.96 -6.78 1.91
CA TYR A 59 1.36 -7.76 2.92
C TYR A 59 0.16 -8.53 3.49
N HIS A 60 -0.97 -7.85 3.75
CA HIS A 60 -2.19 -8.52 4.17
C HIS A 60 -2.73 -9.46 3.09
N LEU A 61 -2.77 -9.02 1.83
CA LEU A 61 -3.22 -9.88 0.73
C LEU A 61 -2.34 -11.13 0.58
N TRP A 62 -1.02 -10.98 0.73
CA TRP A 62 -0.11 -12.12 0.78
C TRP A 62 -0.40 -13.04 1.98
N LYS A 63 -0.56 -12.46 3.19
CA LYS A 63 -0.89 -13.22 4.40
C LYS A 63 -2.18 -14.03 4.28
N TYR A 64 -3.19 -13.52 3.57
CA TYR A 64 -4.44 -14.22 3.30
C TYR A 64 -4.39 -15.18 2.10
N GLY A 65 -3.23 -15.36 1.46
CA GLY A 65 -3.06 -16.24 0.30
C GLY A 65 -3.70 -15.73 -0.98
N LEU A 66 -4.02 -14.44 -1.06
CA LEU A 66 -4.63 -13.81 -2.23
C LEU A 66 -3.60 -13.38 -3.29
N LEU A 67 -2.32 -13.46 -2.95
CA LEU A 67 -1.20 -13.24 -3.88
C LEU A 67 -0.47 -14.56 -4.12
N SER A 68 -0.24 -14.89 -5.39
CA SER A 68 0.45 -16.10 -5.83
C SER A 68 1.99 -16.01 -5.73
N ASN A 69 2.53 -14.84 -5.34
CA ASN A 69 3.96 -14.66 -5.16
C ASN A 69 4.32 -14.87 -3.69
N ASP A 70 5.11 -15.91 -3.44
CA ASP A 70 5.67 -16.18 -2.13
C ASP A 70 7.07 -15.59 -1.98
N PHE A 71 7.41 -15.25 -0.73
CA PHE A 71 8.78 -14.90 -0.38
C PHE A 71 9.67 -16.14 -0.45
N VAL A 72 10.90 -15.96 -0.89
CA VAL A 72 11.93 -17.00 -0.82
C VAL A 72 12.55 -16.94 0.57
N TYR A 73 12.53 -18.06 1.29
CA TYR A 73 13.06 -18.17 2.64
C TYR A 73 14.44 -18.84 2.63
N THR A 74 15.34 -18.34 3.48
CA THR A 74 16.57 -19.02 3.86
C THR A 74 16.60 -19.20 5.38
N LYS A 75 17.38 -20.16 5.88
CA LYS A 75 17.54 -20.35 7.32
C LYS A 75 18.22 -19.13 7.91
N PHE A 76 17.60 -18.54 8.94
CA PHE A 76 18.20 -17.48 9.71
C PHE A 76 19.29 -18.05 10.63
N ASP A 77 20.56 -17.74 10.35
CA ASP A 77 21.70 -18.11 11.21
C ASP A 77 22.04 -16.94 12.13
N ARG A 78 21.92 -17.17 13.44
CA ARG A 78 22.13 -16.14 14.47
C ARG A 78 23.61 -15.75 14.62
N ARG A 79 24.56 -16.55 14.14
CA ARG A 79 26.01 -16.33 14.29
C ARG A 79 26.56 -15.19 13.43
N CYS A 80 25.79 -14.68 12.48
CA CYS A 80 26.20 -13.54 11.64
C CYS A 80 25.99 -12.18 12.32
N LEU A 81 25.24 -12.09 13.43
CA LEU A 81 24.98 -10.82 14.12
C LEU A 81 26.10 -10.40 15.08
N ASP A 82 26.90 -11.35 15.55
CA ASP A 82 27.91 -11.09 16.59
C ASP A 82 29.24 -10.54 16.04
N HIS A 83 29.42 -10.49 14.71
CA HIS A 83 30.68 -10.07 14.09
C HIS A 83 30.74 -8.58 13.69
N GLU A 84 29.68 -7.80 13.94
CA GLU A 84 29.63 -6.36 13.62
C GLU A 84 29.77 -5.42 14.85
N HIS A 85 29.93 -5.96 16.07
CA HIS A 85 30.10 -5.15 17.28
C HIS A 85 31.50 -5.24 17.92
N SER A 86 32.51 -5.71 17.18
CA SER A 86 33.91 -5.63 17.59
C SER A 86 34.71 -4.84 16.56
N GLY A 87 34.70 -3.52 16.74
CA GLY A 87 35.51 -2.54 16.04
C GLY A 87 35.63 -1.29 16.89
#